data_AF-A0A920SJ41-F1
#
_entry.id   AF-A0A920SJ41-F1
#
_cell.length_a   1.000
_cell.length_b   1.000
_cell.length_c   1.000
_cell.angle_alpha   90.00
_cell.angle_beta   90.00
_cell.angle_gamma   90.00
#
_symmetry.space_group_name_H-M   'P 1'
#
loop_
_entity.id
_entity.type
_entity.pdbx_description
1 polymer ?
#
loop_
_entity_poly.entity_id
_entity_poly.type
_entity_poly.pdbx_seq_one_letter_code
_entity_poly.pdbx_strand_id
1 'polypeptide(L)'
;MEQTYFRKGFGLKKEMQPLIDAEYQSALVERIRARGYADTFGDVKVRLAQEFGFCYGVDRAIDYAYETVHKFPDKKIYLVGEIIHNPHVNQRMTEMGISFIYPQDTGLFDFSPVDKADVVILPAFGVTLNDFETLRGIGCILVDTTCGSVLHVWKRVENYARDGFTAVIHGKYTHEESRATASQVNKHPGGKYIILRDMVEADLLCDYIAKRPGHLKTEDFKGHFKMKVSAGFDPEIDLECIGVANQTTMLASESMAIGAKIREAMLSVLMRNTAVFISDLLEQSAQPHKSGRTP
;
A
#
# COMPACT_ATOMS: atom_id res chain seq x y z
N MET A 1 10.14 -27.41 11.91
CA MET A 1 9.14 -27.05 10.88
C MET A 1 9.87 -26.26 9.82
N GLU A 2 9.72 -26.66 8.56
CA GLU A 2 10.29 -25.93 7.42
C GLU A 2 9.69 -24.51 7.39
N GLN A 3 10.51 -23.49 7.10
CA GLN A 3 10.02 -22.12 7.03
C GLN A 3 9.10 -21.99 5.80
N THR A 4 7.80 -21.79 6.01
CA THR A 4 6.80 -21.65 4.94
C THR A 4 6.41 -20.20 4.64
N TYR A 5 7.08 -19.23 5.26
CA TYR A 5 6.81 -17.81 5.06
C TYR A 5 8.09 -17.02 4.77
N PHE A 6 8.15 -16.43 3.59
CA PHE A 6 9.29 -15.71 3.04
C PHE A 6 8.88 -14.27 2.75
N ARG A 7 9.51 -13.29 3.43
CA ARG A 7 9.42 -11.86 3.10
C ARG A 7 10.73 -11.32 2.49
N LYS A 8 11.53 -12.23 1.94
CA LYS A 8 12.82 -11.96 1.30
C LYS A 8 12.98 -12.85 0.07
N GLY A 9 13.82 -12.42 -0.86
CA GLY A 9 14.20 -13.20 -2.02
C GLY A 9 14.96 -14.47 -1.63
N PHE A 10 15.12 -15.36 -2.59
CA PHE A 10 15.78 -16.65 -2.45
C PHE A 10 17.29 -16.59 -2.75
N GLY A 11 17.83 -15.39 -3.01
CA GLY A 11 19.24 -15.18 -3.31
C GLY A 11 19.58 -15.43 -4.77
N LEU A 12 18.57 -15.54 -5.64
CA LEU A 12 18.69 -15.89 -7.05
C LEU A 12 18.70 -14.65 -7.96
N LYS A 13 18.75 -13.45 -7.39
CA LYS A 13 18.70 -12.20 -8.15
C LYS A 13 19.70 -12.14 -9.31
N LYS A 14 20.96 -12.53 -9.09
CA LYS A 14 22.00 -12.50 -10.15
C LYS A 14 21.66 -13.44 -11.32
N GLU A 15 21.02 -14.56 -11.03
CA GLU A 15 20.64 -15.55 -12.04
C GLU A 15 19.42 -15.07 -12.83
N MET A 16 18.47 -14.39 -12.18
CA MET A 16 17.26 -13.88 -12.82
C MET A 16 17.45 -12.53 -13.52
N GLN A 17 18.45 -11.74 -13.12
CA GLN A 17 18.65 -10.38 -13.62
C GLN A 17 18.71 -10.27 -15.16
N PRO A 18 19.43 -11.14 -15.91
CA PRO A 18 19.46 -11.05 -17.37
C PRO A 18 18.08 -11.20 -18.02
N LEU A 19 17.23 -12.05 -17.45
CA LEU A 19 15.86 -12.29 -17.94
C LEU A 19 14.96 -11.09 -17.66
N ILE A 20 15.06 -10.53 -16.45
CA ILE A 20 14.30 -9.32 -16.04
C ILE A 20 14.74 -8.11 -16.87
N ASP A 21 16.05 -7.97 -17.10
CA ASP A 21 16.61 -6.85 -17.85
C ASP A 21 16.19 -6.88 -19.32
N ALA A 22 16.16 -8.05 -19.94
CA ALA A 22 15.69 -8.22 -21.32
C ALA A 22 14.21 -7.80 -21.49
N GLU A 23 13.40 -7.91 -20.43
CA GLU A 23 11.97 -7.61 -20.45
C GLU A 23 11.67 -6.14 -20.14
N TYR A 24 12.37 -5.55 -19.17
CA TYR A 24 12.00 -4.25 -18.60
C TYR A 24 13.01 -3.12 -18.82
N GLN A 25 14.21 -3.40 -19.36
CA GLN A 25 15.16 -2.35 -19.72
C GLN A 25 14.96 -1.87 -21.17
N SER A 26 15.18 -0.57 -21.37
CA SER A 26 15.11 0.05 -22.69
C SER A 26 16.41 0.79 -22.99
N ALA A 27 17.11 0.37 -24.06
CA ALA A 27 18.32 1.03 -24.52
C ALA A 27 18.11 2.51 -24.87
N LEU A 28 16.90 2.88 -25.31
CA LEU A 28 16.53 4.27 -25.57
C LEU A 28 16.46 5.07 -24.26
N VAL A 29 15.81 4.52 -23.23
CA VAL A 29 15.72 5.16 -21.91
C VAL A 29 17.11 5.34 -21.29
N GLU A 30 17.95 4.31 -21.35
CA GLU A 30 19.34 4.38 -20.85
C GLU A 30 20.17 5.40 -21.61
N ARG A 31 20.01 5.50 -22.94
CA ARG A 31 20.64 6.56 -23.74
C ARG A 31 20.22 7.95 -23.28
N ILE A 32 18.92 8.19 -23.04
CA ILE A 32 18.42 9.50 -22.60
C ILE A 32 18.93 9.83 -21.19
N ARG A 33 18.96 8.84 -20.28
CA ARG A 33 19.55 8.99 -18.93
C ARG A 33 21.02 9.39 -18.99
N ALA A 34 21.82 8.68 -19.79
CA ALA A 34 23.25 8.94 -19.96
C ALA A 34 23.55 10.35 -20.53
N ARG A 35 22.58 10.99 -21.19
CA ARG A 35 22.68 12.35 -21.73
C ARG A 35 22.12 13.43 -20.78
N GLY A 36 21.97 13.11 -19.50
CA GLY A 36 21.44 14.05 -18.52
C GLY A 36 19.93 14.22 -18.60
N TYR A 37 19.20 13.12 -18.85
CA TYR A 37 17.73 13.07 -18.91
C TYR A 37 17.11 13.93 -20.01
N ALA A 38 17.87 14.25 -21.06
CA ALA A 38 17.36 14.92 -22.24
C ALA A 38 18.10 14.45 -23.49
N ASP A 39 17.38 14.30 -24.59
CA ASP A 39 17.99 13.99 -25.88
C ASP A 39 17.19 14.63 -27.03
N THR A 40 17.83 14.79 -28.18
CA THR A 40 17.22 15.40 -29.38
C THR A 40 17.21 14.38 -30.51
N PHE A 41 16.05 14.22 -31.14
CA PHE A 41 15.82 13.34 -32.29
C PHE A 41 15.26 14.17 -33.44
N GLY A 42 16.13 14.59 -34.35
CA GLY A 42 15.76 15.55 -35.40
C GLY A 42 15.41 16.91 -34.80
N ASP A 43 14.19 17.37 -35.04
CA ASP A 43 13.62 18.60 -34.51
C ASP A 43 12.88 18.43 -33.16
N VAL A 44 12.77 17.19 -32.65
CA VAL A 44 12.08 16.88 -31.39
C VAL A 44 13.06 16.78 -30.22
N LYS A 45 12.81 17.52 -29.15
CA LYS A 45 13.53 17.41 -27.87
C LYS A 45 12.71 16.59 -26.87
N VAL A 46 13.26 15.48 -26.41
CA VAL A 46 12.67 14.62 -25.39
C VAL A 46 13.35 14.91 -24.05
N ARG A 47 12.56 15.04 -22.97
CA ARG A 47 13.05 15.16 -21.60
C ARG A 47 12.44 14.05 -20.77
N LEU A 48 13.28 13.31 -20.06
CA LEU A 48 12.86 12.24 -19.16
C LEU A 48 12.81 12.78 -17.73
N ALA A 49 11.79 12.38 -16.97
CA ALA A 49 11.80 12.65 -15.53
C ALA A 49 12.98 11.93 -14.88
N GLN A 50 13.59 12.54 -13.86
CA GLN A 50 14.72 11.92 -13.15
C GLN A 50 14.31 10.61 -12.45
N GLU A 51 13.12 10.63 -11.86
CA GLU A 51 12.48 9.49 -11.19
C GLU A 51 11.56 8.72 -12.15
N PHE A 52 12.05 8.39 -13.35
CA PHE A 52 11.31 7.59 -14.33
C PHE A 52 11.60 6.09 -14.15
N GLY A 53 10.55 5.27 -14.08
CA GLY A 53 10.65 3.80 -14.06
C GLY A 53 9.95 3.17 -12.85
N PHE A 54 10.26 1.91 -12.59
CA PHE A 54 9.79 1.21 -11.39
C PHE A 54 10.46 1.76 -10.14
N CYS A 55 9.70 1.84 -9.05
CA CYS A 55 10.26 2.09 -7.73
C CYS A 55 10.89 0.80 -7.17
N TYR A 56 11.74 0.94 -6.16
CA TYR A 56 12.41 -0.19 -5.52
C TYR A 56 11.42 -1.29 -5.03
N GLY A 57 10.24 -0.89 -4.54
CA GLY A 57 9.22 -1.83 -4.11
C GLY A 57 8.69 -2.71 -5.24
N VAL A 58 8.51 -2.13 -6.42
CA VAL A 58 8.05 -2.83 -7.62
C VAL A 58 9.15 -3.75 -8.16
N ASP A 59 10.39 -3.24 -8.29
CA ASP A 59 11.53 -4.06 -8.72
C ASP A 59 11.68 -5.31 -7.84
N ARG A 60 11.60 -5.14 -6.52
CA ARG A 60 11.71 -6.24 -5.56
C ARG A 60 10.56 -7.24 -5.68
N ALA A 61 9.34 -6.78 -5.95
CA ALA A 61 8.19 -7.67 -6.13
C ALA A 61 8.33 -8.51 -7.39
N ILE A 62 8.79 -7.91 -8.48
CA ILE A 62 9.11 -8.60 -9.74
C ILE A 62 10.26 -9.60 -9.49
N ASP A 63 11.37 -9.17 -8.88
CA ASP A 63 12.50 -10.05 -8.54
C ASP A 63 11.99 -11.29 -7.78
N TYR A 64 11.18 -11.11 -6.73
CA TYR A 64 10.71 -12.22 -5.92
C TYR A 64 9.79 -13.16 -6.69
N ALA A 65 8.94 -12.65 -7.59
CA ALA A 65 8.09 -13.48 -8.43
C ALA A 65 8.94 -14.37 -9.37
N TYR A 66 9.94 -13.80 -10.04
CA TYR A 66 10.87 -14.54 -10.89
C TYR A 66 11.68 -15.58 -10.10
N GLU A 67 12.24 -15.18 -8.96
CA GLU A 67 12.97 -16.09 -8.07
C GLU A 67 12.06 -17.21 -7.56
N THR A 68 10.75 -16.96 -7.33
CA THR A 68 9.78 -17.95 -6.88
C THR A 68 9.54 -19.03 -7.94
N VAL A 69 9.32 -18.62 -9.20
CA VAL A 69 9.16 -19.55 -10.33
C VAL A 69 10.38 -20.42 -10.49
N HIS A 70 11.58 -19.83 -10.42
CA HIS A 70 12.83 -20.59 -10.52
C HIS A 70 13.05 -21.53 -9.34
N LYS A 71 12.74 -21.09 -8.11
CA LYS A 71 13.00 -21.84 -6.90
C LYS A 71 12.07 -23.06 -6.76
N PHE A 72 10.86 -22.97 -7.28
CA PHE A 72 9.81 -23.98 -7.13
C PHE A 72 9.23 -24.43 -8.48
N PRO A 73 10.05 -25.01 -9.39
CA PRO A 73 9.63 -25.30 -10.75
C PRO A 73 8.51 -26.35 -10.84
N ASP A 74 8.40 -27.22 -9.83
CA ASP A 74 7.43 -28.32 -9.80
C ASP A 74 6.17 -28.01 -8.96
N LYS A 75 6.01 -26.78 -8.46
CA LYS A 75 4.85 -26.37 -7.65
C LYS A 75 3.89 -25.50 -8.43
N LYS A 76 2.59 -25.57 -8.12
CA LYS A 76 1.65 -24.55 -8.57
C LYS A 76 1.95 -23.26 -7.82
N ILE A 77 2.00 -22.16 -8.57
CA ILE A 77 2.26 -20.83 -8.03
C ILE A 77 1.03 -19.99 -8.29
N TYR A 78 0.48 -19.45 -7.21
CA TYR A 78 -0.62 -18.50 -7.23
C TYR A 78 -0.14 -17.10 -6.90
N LEU A 79 -0.85 -16.09 -7.39
CA LEU A 79 -0.67 -14.69 -7.04
C LEU A 79 -2.02 -14.13 -6.60
N VAL A 80 -2.06 -13.50 -5.42
CA VAL A 80 -3.28 -12.87 -4.91
C VAL A 80 -3.47 -11.53 -5.59
N GLY A 81 -4.53 -11.39 -6.37
CA GLY A 81 -4.77 -10.20 -7.20
C GLY A 81 -3.65 -10.02 -8.24
N GLU A 82 -3.28 -8.77 -8.50
CA GLU A 82 -2.18 -8.42 -9.39
C GLU A 82 -0.86 -8.26 -8.62
N ILE A 83 0.31 -8.42 -9.25
CA ILE A 83 1.59 -8.15 -8.55
C ILE A 83 1.77 -6.65 -8.32
N ILE A 84 1.38 -5.88 -9.33
CA ILE A 84 1.25 -4.42 -9.42
C ILE A 84 0.15 -4.08 -10.43
N HIS A 85 -0.39 -2.86 -10.44
CA HIS A 85 -1.34 -2.40 -11.47
C HIS A 85 -0.66 -2.08 -12.81
N ASN A 86 -0.09 -3.09 -13.45
CA ASN A 86 0.52 -2.99 -14.77
C ASN A 86 0.17 -4.24 -15.60
N PRO A 87 -0.72 -4.12 -16.60
CA PRO A 87 -1.16 -5.25 -17.42
C PRO A 87 -0.01 -6.00 -18.09
N HIS A 88 1.05 -5.31 -18.54
CA HIS A 88 2.21 -5.94 -19.18
C HIS A 88 2.99 -6.81 -18.19
N VAL A 89 3.21 -6.31 -16.97
CA VAL A 89 3.88 -7.09 -15.92
C VAL A 89 3.03 -8.30 -15.50
N ASN A 90 1.72 -8.13 -15.32
CA ASN A 90 0.82 -9.23 -14.96
C ASN A 90 0.67 -10.28 -16.06
N GLN A 91 0.66 -9.86 -17.33
CA GLN A 91 0.71 -10.78 -18.46
C GLN A 91 1.98 -11.63 -18.39
N ARG A 92 3.14 -11.01 -18.13
CA ARG A 92 4.40 -11.74 -17.99
C ARG A 92 4.38 -12.75 -16.84
N MET A 93 3.75 -12.42 -15.70
CA MET A 93 3.55 -13.37 -14.61
C MET A 93 2.75 -14.60 -15.07
N THR A 94 1.68 -14.39 -15.83
CA THR A 94 0.86 -15.47 -16.40
C THR A 94 1.67 -16.35 -17.37
N GLU A 95 2.47 -15.73 -18.24
CA GLU A 95 3.34 -16.45 -19.19
C GLU A 95 4.43 -17.29 -18.50
N MET A 96 4.85 -16.91 -17.29
CA MET A 96 5.74 -17.72 -16.44
C MET A 96 5.03 -18.86 -15.69
N GLY A 97 3.72 -19.03 -15.90
CA GLY A 97 2.92 -20.09 -15.27
C GLY A 97 2.29 -19.74 -13.92
N ILE A 98 2.31 -18.45 -13.53
CA ILE A 98 1.66 -17.99 -12.29
C ILE A 98 0.15 -17.85 -12.51
N SER A 99 -0.65 -18.48 -11.64
CA SER A 99 -2.12 -18.40 -11.67
C SER A 99 -2.64 -17.30 -10.76
N PHE A 100 -3.53 -16.44 -11.25
CA PHE A 100 -4.05 -15.32 -10.47
C PHE A 100 -5.31 -15.74 -9.71
N ILE A 101 -5.40 -15.30 -8.46
CA ILE A 101 -6.63 -15.39 -7.64
C ILE A 101 -7.20 -13.98 -7.54
N TYR A 102 -8.22 -13.70 -8.34
CA TYR A 102 -8.92 -12.40 -8.31
C TYR A 102 -10.01 -12.38 -7.23
N PRO A 103 -10.32 -11.20 -6.66
CA PRO A 103 -11.42 -11.07 -5.73
C PRO A 103 -12.76 -11.22 -6.46
N GLN A 104 -13.77 -11.72 -5.74
CA GLN A 104 -15.16 -11.71 -6.19
C GLN A 104 -15.71 -10.26 -6.20
N ASP A 105 -16.92 -10.07 -6.71
CA ASP A 105 -17.61 -8.75 -6.73
C ASP A 105 -17.74 -8.12 -5.32
N THR A 106 -17.74 -8.95 -4.28
CA THR A 106 -17.75 -8.53 -2.86
C THR A 106 -16.40 -7.97 -2.37
N GLY A 107 -15.34 -8.09 -3.18
CA GLY A 107 -13.97 -7.76 -2.83
C GLY A 107 -13.24 -8.85 -2.04
N LEU A 108 -13.87 -10.00 -1.77
CA LEU A 108 -13.27 -11.11 -1.03
C LEU A 108 -12.57 -12.09 -1.98
N PHE A 109 -11.45 -12.65 -1.53
CA PHE A 109 -10.73 -13.69 -2.27
C PHE A 109 -11.27 -15.07 -1.90
N ASP A 110 -11.33 -15.97 -2.89
CA ASP A 110 -11.58 -17.39 -2.67
C ASP A 110 -10.26 -18.17 -2.79
N PHE A 111 -9.79 -18.69 -1.67
CA PHE A 111 -8.56 -19.49 -1.59
C PHE A 111 -8.82 -21.00 -1.62
N SER A 112 -10.05 -21.45 -1.88
CA SER A 112 -10.38 -22.88 -2.01
C SER A 112 -9.56 -23.66 -3.05
N PRO A 113 -9.00 -23.05 -4.12
CA PRO A 113 -8.12 -23.76 -5.05
C PRO A 113 -6.69 -24.00 -4.55
N VAL A 114 -6.29 -23.42 -3.41
CA VAL A 114 -4.91 -23.46 -2.90
C VAL A 114 -4.73 -24.63 -1.94
N ASP A 115 -3.73 -25.47 -2.20
CA ASP A 115 -3.33 -26.58 -1.32
C ASP A 115 -2.03 -26.28 -0.54
N LYS A 116 -1.77 -27.08 0.51
CA LYS A 116 -0.55 -26.98 1.33
C LYS A 116 0.75 -27.13 0.52
N ALA A 117 0.71 -27.83 -0.61
CA ALA A 117 1.88 -28.07 -1.44
C ALA A 117 2.26 -26.87 -2.33
N ASP A 118 1.36 -25.91 -2.49
CA ASP A 118 1.46 -24.80 -3.43
C ASP A 118 2.26 -23.62 -2.86
N VAL A 119 2.61 -22.69 -3.76
CA VAL A 119 3.22 -21.40 -3.41
C VAL A 119 2.22 -20.29 -3.71
N VAL A 120 2.05 -19.35 -2.79
CA VAL A 120 1.23 -18.16 -2.98
C VAL A 120 2.07 -16.91 -2.79
N ILE A 121 2.12 -16.09 -3.83
CA ILE A 121 2.76 -14.79 -3.83
C ILE A 121 1.74 -13.74 -3.35
N LEU A 122 2.11 -12.98 -2.33
CA LEU A 122 1.36 -11.81 -1.88
C LEU A 122 1.92 -10.57 -2.59
N PRO A 123 1.06 -9.69 -3.12
CA PRO A 123 1.46 -8.62 -4.03
C PRO A 123 2.18 -7.46 -3.34
N ALA A 124 2.67 -6.49 -4.12
CA ALA A 124 3.48 -5.39 -3.60
C ALA A 124 2.70 -4.46 -2.64
N PHE A 125 1.38 -4.38 -2.79
CA PHE A 125 0.47 -3.64 -1.91
C PHE A 125 -0.01 -4.45 -0.70
N GLY A 126 0.37 -5.73 -0.61
CA GLY A 126 0.01 -6.65 0.46
C GLY A 126 -1.42 -7.17 0.38
N VAL A 127 -1.82 -7.91 1.42
CA VAL A 127 -3.17 -8.49 1.58
C VAL A 127 -3.75 -8.12 2.94
N THR A 128 -5.06 -8.30 3.12
CA THR A 128 -5.67 -8.08 4.43
C THR A 128 -5.18 -9.11 5.46
N LEU A 129 -5.26 -8.77 6.75
CA LEU A 129 -4.96 -9.74 7.82
C LEU A 129 -5.78 -11.02 7.70
N ASN A 130 -7.06 -10.92 7.34
CA ASN A 130 -7.92 -12.08 7.17
C ASN A 130 -7.42 -13.00 6.05
N ASP A 131 -7.05 -12.43 4.91
CA ASP A 131 -6.53 -13.20 3.77
C ASP A 131 -5.20 -13.85 4.11
N PHE A 132 -4.32 -13.11 4.79
CA PHE A 132 -3.04 -13.63 5.27
C PHE A 132 -3.21 -14.81 6.23
N GLU A 133 -4.05 -14.66 7.26
CA GLU A 133 -4.30 -15.74 8.24
C GLU A 133 -4.99 -16.95 7.60
N THR A 134 -5.88 -16.73 6.62
CA THR A 134 -6.50 -17.80 5.85
C THR A 134 -5.45 -18.63 5.11
N LEU A 135 -4.55 -17.98 4.36
CA LEU A 135 -3.48 -18.66 3.64
C LEU A 135 -2.46 -19.32 4.59
N ARG A 136 -2.13 -18.67 5.72
CA ARG A 136 -1.30 -19.26 6.77
C ARG A 136 -1.94 -20.52 7.35
N GLY A 137 -3.27 -20.53 7.52
CA GLY A 137 -4.04 -21.68 7.99
C GLY A 137 -4.04 -22.87 7.01
N ILE A 138 -4.04 -22.61 5.70
CA ILE A 138 -3.86 -23.65 4.66
C ILE A 138 -2.46 -24.29 4.78
N GLY A 139 -1.46 -23.51 5.19
CA GLY A 139 -0.09 -23.97 5.39
C GLY A 139 0.72 -24.10 4.11
N CYS A 140 0.28 -23.44 3.03
CA CYS A 140 1.04 -23.29 1.79
C CYS A 140 2.32 -22.46 2.00
N ILE A 141 3.18 -22.43 0.99
CA ILE A 141 4.37 -21.57 1.00
C ILE A 141 3.95 -20.16 0.62
N LEU A 142 4.22 -19.19 1.50
CA LEU A 142 3.91 -17.80 1.27
C LEU A 142 5.15 -17.00 0.91
N VAL A 143 5.11 -16.30 -0.22
CA VAL A 143 6.13 -15.33 -0.66
C VAL A 143 5.54 -13.94 -0.62
N ASP A 144 5.91 -13.16 0.38
CA ASP A 144 5.40 -11.83 0.64
C ASP A 144 6.26 -10.75 -0.01
N THR A 145 5.73 -10.16 -1.08
CA THR A 145 6.37 -9.09 -1.84
C THR A 145 5.96 -7.69 -1.39
N THR A 146 5.18 -7.55 -0.31
CA THR A 146 4.66 -6.27 0.21
C THR A 146 5.79 -5.25 0.38
N CYS A 147 5.69 -4.13 -0.35
CA CYS A 147 6.68 -3.07 -0.40
C CYS A 147 7.06 -2.55 0.99
N GLY A 148 8.35 -2.26 1.20
CA GLY A 148 8.84 -1.73 2.48
C GLY A 148 8.15 -0.44 2.91
N SER A 149 7.81 0.44 1.96
CA SER A 149 7.05 1.67 2.24
C SER A 149 5.64 1.37 2.75
N VAL A 150 4.97 0.34 2.20
CA VAL A 150 3.65 -0.11 2.67
C VAL A 150 3.75 -0.70 4.08
N LEU A 151 4.79 -1.50 4.36
CA LEU A 151 5.04 -2.03 5.71
C LEU A 151 5.27 -0.92 6.75
N HIS A 152 5.89 0.19 6.38
CA HIS A 152 6.01 1.35 7.26
C HIS A 152 4.66 1.98 7.59
N VAL A 153 3.75 2.08 6.61
CA VAL A 153 2.38 2.56 6.84
C VAL A 153 1.63 1.61 7.77
N TRP A 154 1.73 0.31 7.55
CA TRP A 154 1.13 -0.73 8.41
C TRP A 154 1.58 -0.59 9.86
N LYS A 155 2.89 -0.42 10.08
CA LYS A 155 3.46 -0.22 11.42
C LYS A 155 2.91 1.04 12.09
N ARG A 156 2.70 2.14 11.34
CA ARG A 156 2.14 3.38 11.91
C ARG A 156 0.69 3.19 12.36
N VAL A 157 -0.18 2.64 11.51
CA VAL A 157 -1.59 2.45 11.88
C VAL A 157 -1.74 1.41 12.99
N GLU A 158 -0.87 0.41 13.05
CA GLU A 158 -0.78 -0.54 14.16
C GLU A 158 -0.38 0.18 15.47
N ASN A 159 0.65 1.04 15.42
CA ASN A 159 1.06 1.85 16.58
C ASN A 159 -0.08 2.77 17.06
N TYR A 160 -0.78 3.45 16.15
CA TYR A 160 -1.93 4.28 16.52
C TYR A 160 -2.98 3.48 17.27
N ALA A 161 -3.37 2.32 16.72
CA ALA A 161 -4.33 1.44 17.35
C ALA A 161 -3.86 0.93 18.73
N ARG A 162 -2.58 0.56 18.86
CA ARG A 162 -1.97 0.16 20.13
C ARG A 162 -2.03 1.27 21.18
N ASP A 163 -1.78 2.51 20.75
CA ASP A 163 -1.61 3.67 21.63
C ASP A 163 -2.95 4.40 21.88
N GLY A 164 -4.08 3.84 21.42
CA GLY A 164 -5.44 4.36 21.64
C GLY A 164 -5.86 5.49 20.70
N PHE A 165 -5.13 5.68 19.59
CA PHE A 165 -5.45 6.65 18.55
C PHE A 165 -6.24 5.99 17.42
N THR A 166 -7.24 6.71 16.91
CA THR A 166 -7.89 6.35 15.64
C THR A 166 -6.96 6.65 14.47
N ALA A 167 -6.74 5.66 13.61
CA ALA A 167 -5.97 5.82 12.40
C ALA A 167 -6.80 6.52 11.31
N VAL A 168 -6.45 7.76 10.99
CA VAL A 168 -6.96 8.46 9.80
C VAL A 168 -6.07 8.11 8.62
N ILE A 169 -6.61 7.35 7.67
CA ILE A 169 -5.88 6.83 6.52
C ILE A 169 -6.25 7.65 5.28
N HIS A 170 -5.32 8.41 4.73
CA HIS A 170 -5.50 9.04 3.42
C HIS A 170 -5.32 8.00 2.32
N GLY A 171 -6.40 7.62 1.64
CA GLY A 171 -6.43 6.54 0.65
C GLY A 171 -7.82 6.30 0.05
N LYS A 172 -7.88 5.42 -0.95
CA LYS A 172 -9.14 5.00 -1.57
C LYS A 172 -9.64 3.73 -0.89
N TYR A 173 -10.80 3.76 -0.23
CA TYR A 173 -11.31 2.62 0.55
C TYR A 173 -11.50 1.32 -0.27
N THR A 174 -11.71 1.43 -1.59
CA THR A 174 -11.84 0.30 -2.50
C THR A 174 -10.51 -0.31 -2.93
N HIS A 175 -9.39 0.40 -2.76
CA HIS A 175 -8.06 -0.04 -3.18
C HIS A 175 -7.50 -1.05 -2.18
N GLU A 176 -6.86 -2.10 -2.68
CA GLU A 176 -6.37 -3.21 -1.86
C GLU A 176 -5.30 -2.79 -0.85
N GLU A 177 -4.41 -1.86 -1.19
CA GLU A 177 -3.44 -1.28 -0.24
C GLU A 177 -4.14 -0.64 0.97
N SER A 178 -5.24 0.10 0.73
CA SER A 178 -6.03 0.74 1.79
C SER A 178 -6.71 -0.29 2.67
N ARG A 179 -7.29 -1.33 2.08
CA ARG A 179 -7.95 -2.43 2.81
C ARG A 179 -6.93 -3.22 3.63
N ALA A 180 -5.78 -3.53 3.05
CA ALA A 180 -4.68 -4.21 3.73
C ALA A 180 -4.16 -3.38 4.91
N THR A 181 -3.94 -2.08 4.70
CA THR A 181 -3.54 -1.15 5.76
C THR A 181 -4.58 -1.03 6.86
N ALA A 182 -5.84 -0.77 6.52
CA ALA A 182 -6.93 -0.65 7.49
C ALA A 182 -7.09 -1.93 8.32
N SER A 183 -6.88 -3.11 7.71
CA SER A 183 -6.95 -4.37 8.44
C SER A 183 -5.88 -4.48 9.54
N GLN A 184 -4.72 -3.82 9.41
CA GLN A 184 -3.65 -3.87 10.42
C GLN A 184 -4.07 -3.26 11.76
N VAL A 185 -4.99 -2.29 11.73
CA VAL A 185 -5.58 -1.69 12.94
C VAL A 185 -6.27 -2.74 13.81
N ASN A 186 -6.86 -3.77 13.17
CA ASN A 186 -7.57 -4.84 13.86
C ASN A 186 -6.67 -5.82 14.64
N LYS A 187 -5.33 -5.69 14.57
CA LYS A 187 -4.42 -6.44 15.45
C LYS A 187 -4.59 -6.06 16.92
N HIS A 188 -5.04 -4.84 17.19
CA HIS A 188 -5.27 -4.33 18.52
C HIS A 188 -6.77 -4.28 18.81
N PRO A 189 -7.26 -4.97 19.86
CA PRO A 189 -8.64 -4.88 20.27
C PRO A 189 -9.06 -3.43 20.54
N GLY A 190 -10.18 -3.01 19.96
CA GLY A 190 -10.65 -1.64 20.08
C GLY A 190 -10.00 -0.65 19.11
N GLY A 191 -9.05 -1.07 18.27
CA GLY A 191 -8.47 -0.23 17.23
C GLY A 191 -9.53 0.34 16.29
N LYS A 192 -9.38 1.63 15.95
CA LYS A 192 -10.32 2.38 15.11
C LYS A 192 -9.61 2.98 13.91
N TYR A 193 -10.33 3.07 12.81
CA TYR A 193 -9.84 3.77 11.63
C TYR A 193 -10.96 4.50 10.89
N ILE A 194 -10.56 5.50 10.11
CA ILE A 194 -11.37 6.16 9.10
C ILE A 194 -10.51 6.42 7.86
N ILE A 195 -11.04 6.12 6.67
CA ILE A 195 -10.36 6.33 5.39
C ILE A 195 -10.93 7.59 4.72
N LEU A 196 -10.04 8.51 4.34
CA LEU A 196 -10.37 9.73 3.62
C LEU A 196 -9.77 9.67 2.21
N ARG A 197 -10.58 9.97 1.19
CA ARG A 197 -10.12 9.95 -0.19
C ARG A 197 -9.33 11.18 -0.60
N ASP A 198 -9.74 12.36 -0.16
CA ASP A 198 -9.29 13.64 -0.69
C ASP A 198 -9.54 14.78 0.32
N MET A 199 -9.21 16.01 -0.08
CA MET A 199 -9.43 17.21 0.72
C MET A 199 -10.90 17.46 1.05
N VAL A 200 -11.85 17.07 0.18
CA VAL A 200 -13.28 17.27 0.44
C VAL A 200 -13.72 16.43 1.64
N GLU A 201 -13.29 15.17 1.71
CA GLU A 201 -13.57 14.33 2.89
C GLU A 201 -12.81 14.78 4.14
N ALA A 202 -11.60 15.31 3.97
CA ALA A 202 -10.85 15.92 5.07
C ALA A 202 -11.56 17.16 5.62
N ASP A 203 -12.18 17.99 4.76
CA ASP A 203 -12.98 19.13 5.18
C ASP A 203 -14.19 18.68 6.01
N LEU A 204 -14.93 17.67 5.55
CA LEU A 204 -16.06 17.09 6.30
C LEU A 204 -15.62 16.58 7.68
N LEU A 205 -14.49 15.87 7.75
CA LEU A 205 -13.92 15.41 9.02
C LEU A 205 -13.53 16.58 9.93
N CYS A 206 -12.81 17.56 9.41
CA CYS A 206 -12.34 18.71 10.18
C CYS A 206 -13.50 19.55 10.71
N ASP A 207 -14.53 19.78 9.89
CA ASP A 207 -15.71 20.54 10.29
C ASP A 207 -16.51 19.83 11.38
N TYR A 208 -16.60 18.49 11.28
CA TYR A 208 -17.20 17.65 12.32
C TYR A 208 -16.43 17.72 13.63
N ILE A 209 -15.12 17.51 13.60
CA ILE A 209 -14.24 17.56 14.79
C ILE A 209 -14.34 18.93 15.47
N ALA A 210 -14.17 20.01 14.70
CA ALA A 210 -14.16 21.37 15.21
C ALA A 210 -15.56 21.94 15.53
N LYS A 211 -16.63 21.15 15.32
CA LYS A 211 -18.04 21.54 15.46
C LYS A 211 -18.33 22.88 14.79
N ARG A 212 -17.80 23.08 13.57
CA ARG A 212 -17.95 24.33 12.82
C ARG A 212 -19.41 24.54 12.37
N PRO A 213 -19.87 25.79 12.17
CA PRO A 213 -21.20 26.04 11.63
C PRO A 213 -21.41 25.30 10.30
N GLY A 214 -22.47 24.51 10.20
CA GLY A 214 -22.79 23.73 9.00
C GLY A 214 -22.11 22.36 8.90
N HIS A 215 -21.38 21.89 9.92
CA HIS A 215 -20.88 20.52 9.96
C HIS A 215 -22.03 19.49 9.83
N LEU A 216 -21.70 18.32 9.28
CA LEU A 216 -22.66 17.22 9.16
C LEU A 216 -23.21 16.81 10.53
N LYS A 217 -24.52 16.49 10.57
CA LYS A 217 -25.08 15.80 11.74
C LYS A 217 -24.45 14.42 11.85
N THR A 218 -24.41 13.85 13.05
CA THR A 218 -23.82 12.55 13.33
C THR A 218 -24.32 11.44 12.41
N GLU A 219 -25.63 11.38 12.12
CA GLU A 219 -26.20 10.38 11.22
C GLU A 219 -25.75 10.56 9.77
N ASP A 220 -25.67 11.80 9.28
CA ASP A 220 -25.19 12.10 7.93
C ASP A 220 -23.69 11.77 7.79
N PHE A 221 -22.90 12.07 8.83
CA PHE A 221 -21.49 11.71 8.90
C PHE A 221 -21.28 10.20 8.87
N LYS A 222 -22.02 9.46 9.71
CA LYS A 222 -22.00 7.99 9.74
C LYS A 222 -22.45 7.41 8.40
N GLY A 223 -23.45 8.00 7.76
CA GLY A 223 -23.90 7.63 6.42
C GLY A 223 -22.81 7.77 5.36
N HIS A 224 -22.12 8.92 5.34
CA HIS A 224 -21.05 9.22 4.38
C HIS A 224 -19.84 8.28 4.54
N PHE A 225 -19.42 8.02 5.77
CA PHE A 225 -18.24 7.22 6.08
C PHE A 225 -18.51 5.73 6.37
N LYS A 226 -19.76 5.27 6.21
CA LYS A 226 -20.20 3.90 6.60
C LYS A 226 -19.27 2.77 6.15
N MET A 227 -18.77 2.83 4.92
CA MET A 227 -17.90 1.79 4.33
C MET A 227 -16.41 2.08 4.51
N LYS A 228 -16.07 3.18 5.18
CA LYS A 228 -14.71 3.74 5.29
C LYS A 228 -14.17 3.72 6.71
N VAL A 229 -14.91 3.14 7.65
CA VAL A 229 -14.56 3.11 9.07
C VAL A 229 -14.51 1.68 9.60
N SER A 230 -13.84 1.50 10.74
CA SER A 230 -13.87 0.25 11.50
C SER A 230 -15.28 -0.10 11.99
N ALA A 231 -15.54 -1.38 12.27
CA ALA A 231 -16.80 -1.81 12.86
C ALA A 231 -17.08 -1.10 14.21
N GLY A 232 -18.34 -0.68 14.42
CA GLY A 232 -18.76 0.03 15.63
C GLY A 232 -18.09 1.38 15.84
N PHE A 233 -17.64 2.04 14.79
CA PHE A 233 -17.06 3.39 14.87
C PHE A 233 -18.08 4.41 15.37
N ASP A 234 -17.72 5.16 16.41
CA ASP A 234 -18.53 6.26 16.94
C ASP A 234 -17.77 7.59 16.82
N PRO A 235 -18.13 8.48 15.88
CA PRO A 235 -17.38 9.72 15.64
C PRO A 235 -17.40 10.70 16.81
N GLU A 236 -18.27 10.54 17.81
CA GLU A 236 -18.23 11.37 19.03
C GLU A 236 -17.12 10.96 20.01
N ILE A 237 -16.64 9.70 19.94
CA ILE A 237 -15.63 9.16 20.84
C ILE A 237 -14.32 8.90 20.07
N ASP A 238 -14.45 8.23 18.92
CA ASP A 238 -13.30 7.74 18.16
C ASP A 238 -12.56 8.86 17.40
N LEU A 239 -13.00 10.11 17.47
CA LEU A 239 -12.30 11.26 16.85
C LEU A 239 -11.56 12.14 17.88
N GLU A 240 -11.56 11.78 19.16
CA GLU A 240 -10.89 12.56 20.22
C GLU A 240 -9.36 12.49 20.15
N CYS A 241 -8.82 11.33 19.75
CA CYS A 241 -7.39 11.08 19.59
C CYS A 241 -7.14 10.43 18.23
N ILE A 242 -6.43 11.11 17.34
CA ILE A 242 -6.21 10.63 15.97
C ILE A 242 -4.75 10.70 15.54
N GLY A 243 -4.34 9.72 14.73
CA GLY A 243 -3.06 9.66 14.04
C GLY A 243 -3.27 9.57 12.54
N VAL A 244 -2.54 10.36 11.75
CA VAL A 244 -2.69 10.38 10.29
C VAL A 244 -1.63 9.52 9.62
N ALA A 245 -2.04 8.66 8.70
CA ALA A 245 -1.16 7.89 7.83
C ALA A 245 -1.64 8.01 6.37
N ASN A 246 -0.72 7.98 5.41
CA ASN A 246 -1.07 8.04 3.99
C ASN A 246 -0.66 6.75 3.28
N GLN A 247 -1.49 6.33 2.32
CA GLN A 247 -1.15 5.28 1.36
C GLN A 247 -0.06 5.77 0.41
N THR A 248 0.75 4.83 -0.09
CA THR A 248 1.86 5.11 -1.01
C THR A 248 1.39 5.52 -2.41
N THR A 249 0.15 5.19 -2.75
CA THR A 249 -0.53 5.56 -3.99
C THR A 249 -1.10 6.98 -4.00
N MET A 250 -1.16 7.67 -2.85
CA MET A 250 -1.69 9.02 -2.75
C MET A 250 -0.59 10.07 -2.93
N LEU A 251 -0.96 11.25 -3.46
CA LEU A 251 0.00 12.35 -3.60
C LEU A 251 0.51 12.79 -2.22
N ALA A 252 1.83 12.83 -2.06
CA ALA A 252 2.45 13.22 -0.80
C ALA A 252 2.10 14.66 -0.40
N SER A 253 2.06 15.59 -1.37
CA SER A 253 1.68 16.98 -1.14
C SER A 253 0.24 17.13 -0.62
N GLU A 254 -0.70 16.38 -1.19
CA GLU A 254 -2.09 16.35 -0.74
C GLU A 254 -2.19 15.73 0.66
N SER A 255 -1.48 14.63 0.91
CA SER A 255 -1.44 13.97 2.22
C SER A 255 -0.95 14.92 3.32
N MET A 256 0.12 15.68 3.05
CA MET A 256 0.63 16.69 3.97
C MET A 256 -0.38 17.82 4.22
N ALA A 257 -1.07 18.28 3.18
CA ALA A 257 -2.10 19.30 3.30
C ALA A 257 -3.28 18.82 4.16
N ILE A 258 -3.74 17.59 3.95
CA ILE A 258 -4.79 16.96 4.76
C ILE A 258 -4.34 16.86 6.22
N GLY A 259 -3.13 16.37 6.48
CA GLY A 259 -2.60 16.28 7.84
C GLY A 259 -2.50 17.64 8.54
N ALA A 260 -2.05 18.67 7.84
CA ALA A 260 -1.99 20.04 8.37
C ALA A 260 -3.39 20.57 8.73
N LYS A 261 -4.38 20.31 7.88
CA LYS A 261 -5.76 20.73 8.11
C LYS A 261 -6.40 20.01 9.31
N ILE A 262 -6.22 18.70 9.39
CA ILE A 262 -6.69 17.90 10.52
C ILE A 262 -6.04 18.38 11.82
N ARG A 263 -4.74 18.67 11.81
CA ARG A 263 -4.04 19.24 12.96
C ARG A 263 -4.68 20.55 13.43
N GLU A 264 -5.01 21.45 12.50
CA GLU A 264 -5.66 22.72 12.83
C GLU A 264 -7.03 22.50 13.49
N ALA A 265 -7.84 21.58 12.95
CA ALA A 265 -9.12 21.22 13.52
C ALA A 265 -8.97 20.68 14.96
N MET A 266 -8.05 19.74 15.17
CA MET A 266 -7.76 19.17 16.49
C MET A 266 -7.30 20.24 17.49
N LEU A 267 -6.41 21.15 17.08
CA LEU A 267 -5.95 22.25 17.93
C LEU A 267 -7.09 23.20 18.34
N SER A 268 -8.05 23.44 17.45
CA SER A 268 -9.20 24.31 17.73
C SER A 268 -10.15 23.74 18.79
N VAL A 269 -10.18 22.40 18.94
CA VAL A 269 -10.92 21.68 19.98
C VAL A 269 -10.08 21.54 21.24
N LEU A 270 -8.77 21.41 21.10
CA LEU A 270 -7.80 21.33 22.21
C LEU A 270 -7.83 22.55 23.14
N MET A 271 -8.01 23.74 22.55
CA MET A 271 -8.22 24.97 23.32
C MET A 271 -9.57 25.00 24.06
N ARG A 272 -10.42 23.99 23.86
CA ARG A 272 -11.75 23.83 24.46
C ARG A 272 -11.90 22.55 25.31
N ASN A 273 -11.08 21.50 25.11
CA ASN A 273 -11.07 20.18 25.81
C ASN A 273 -9.79 19.34 25.50
N THR A 274 -9.55 18.19 26.17
CA THR A 274 -8.36 17.29 26.03
C THR A 274 -8.33 16.40 24.77
N ALA A 275 -8.24 16.96 23.56
CA ALA A 275 -8.01 16.17 22.33
C ALA A 275 -6.50 15.99 22.04
N VAL A 276 -6.04 14.91 21.39
CA VAL A 276 -4.59 14.70 21.10
C VAL A 276 -4.35 14.35 19.63
N PHE A 277 -3.32 14.95 19.02
CA PHE A 277 -2.98 14.76 17.60
C PHE A 277 -1.50 14.40 17.41
N ILE A 278 -1.23 13.35 16.63
CA ILE A 278 0.11 12.95 16.20
C ILE A 278 0.12 12.82 14.67
N SER A 279 1.17 13.36 14.02
CA SER A 279 1.34 13.28 12.57
C SER A 279 2.72 12.77 12.18
N ASP A 280 2.74 11.63 11.49
CA ASP A 280 3.96 10.98 11.01
C ASP A 280 4.10 11.06 9.47
N LEU A 281 3.47 12.05 8.83
CA LEU A 281 3.42 12.20 7.37
C LEU A 281 4.78 12.56 6.72
N LEU A 282 5.75 13.03 7.51
CA LEU A 282 7.04 13.54 7.01
C LEU A 282 8.07 12.45 6.70
N GLU A 283 7.85 11.20 7.07
CA GLU A 283 8.82 10.12 6.83
C GLU A 283 8.64 9.41 5.48
N GLN A 284 7.62 9.75 4.68
CA GLN A 284 7.43 9.19 3.33
C GLN A 284 8.06 10.06 2.22
N SER A 285 8.25 11.36 2.47
CA SER A 285 8.75 12.30 1.45
C SER A 285 10.28 12.42 1.41
N ALA A 286 11.00 11.72 2.29
CA ALA A 286 12.46 11.81 2.43
C ALA A 286 13.15 10.44 2.46
N GLN A 287 12.98 9.66 1.40
CA GLN A 287 14.10 8.83 0.94
C GLN A 287 14.43 9.23 -0.49
N PRO A 288 15.54 9.95 -0.74
CA PRO A 288 16.13 9.94 -2.05
C PRO A 288 16.56 8.50 -2.28
N HIS A 289 15.82 7.76 -3.11
CA HIS A 289 16.34 6.53 -3.65
C HIS A 289 17.56 6.92 -4.47
N LYS A 290 18.75 6.68 -3.92
CA LYS A 290 19.95 6.60 -4.74
C LYS A 290 19.60 5.62 -5.86
N SER A 291 19.57 6.12 -7.09
CA SER A 291 19.66 5.31 -8.28
C SER A 291 20.97 4.55 -8.20
N GLY A 292 20.92 3.37 -7.57
CA GLY A 292 22.01 2.41 -7.54
C GLY A 292 22.13 1.74 -8.89
N ARG A 293 22.39 2.52 -9.94
CA ARG A 293 22.93 2.05 -11.22
C ARG A 293 23.95 3.09 -11.67
N THR A 294 25.16 2.94 -11.14
CA THR A 294 26.39 3.41 -11.79
C THR A 294 27.17 2.17 -12.24
N PRO A 295 27.93 2.27 -13.34
CA PRO A 295 28.27 1.16 -14.24
C PRO A 295 29.13 0.05 -13.61
#